data_AF-A0A871R1W2-F1
#
_entry.id   AF-A0A871R1W2-F1
#
_cell.length_a   1.000
_cell.length_b   1.000
_cell.length_c   1.000
_cell.angle_alpha   90.00
_cell.angle_beta   90.00
_cell.angle_gamma   90.00
#
_symmetry.space_group_name_H-M   'P 1'
#
loop_
_entity.id
_entity.type
_entity.pdbx_description
1 polymer ?
#
loop_
_entity_poly.entity_id
_entity_poly.type
_entity_poly.pdbx_seq_one_letter_code
_entity_poly.pdbx_strand_id
1 'polypeptide(L)' 'MAKSHPQPHLEEPWKARDAWRYQGVFAKGQRLKGALPGLAIGFTAFLAVSIYEDYIAPKVAKKPAKE' A
#
# COMPACT_ATOMS: atom_id res chain seq x y z
N MET A 1 17.51 24.77 -14.69
CA MET A 1 16.32 24.96 -13.82
C MET A 1 15.34 25.86 -14.54
N ALA A 2 14.36 25.29 -15.25
CA ALA A 2 13.37 26.10 -15.96
C ALA A 2 12.33 26.65 -14.96
N LYS A 3 12.19 27.97 -14.90
CA LYS A 3 11.17 28.66 -14.10
C LYS A 3 9.80 28.35 -14.73
N SER A 4 8.92 27.67 -13.99
CA SER A 4 7.53 27.51 -14.37
C SER A 4 6.89 28.90 -14.40
N HIS A 5 6.40 29.31 -15.57
CA HIS A 5 5.65 30.56 -15.70
C HIS A 5 4.37 30.40 -14.86
N PRO A 6 4.06 31.32 -13.93
CA PRO A 6 2.80 31.24 -13.20
C PRO A 6 1.68 31.45 -14.22
N GLN A 7 1.00 30.38 -14.59
CA GLN A 7 -0.17 30.49 -15.44
C GLN A 7 -1.22 31.32 -14.68
N PRO A 8 -1.93 32.25 -15.33
CA PRO A 8 -3.07 32.89 -14.71
C PRO A 8 -3.99 31.77 -14.22
N HIS A 9 -4.45 31.87 -12.97
CA HIS A 9 -5.36 30.91 -12.34
C HIS A 9 -6.75 31.07 -12.97
N LEU A 10 -6.87 30.77 -14.26
CA LEU A 10 -8.14 30.64 -14.94
C LEU A 10 -8.85 29.45 -14.30
N GLU A 11 -9.86 29.73 -13.48
CA GLU A 11 -10.72 28.68 -12.96
C GLU A 11 -11.31 27.89 -14.13
N GLU A 12 -11.11 26.58 -14.10
CA GLU A 12 -11.67 25.68 -15.09
C GLU A 12 -13.21 25.73 -15.04
N PRO A 13 -13.90 26.20 -16.11
CA PRO A 13 -15.34 26.45 -16.06
C PRO A 13 -16.17 25.16 -15.89
N TRP A 14 -15.58 24.01 -16.20
CA TRP A 14 -16.21 22.69 -16.10
C TRP A 14 -15.85 21.93 -14.82
N LYS A 15 -15.18 22.56 -13.86
CA LYS A 15 -14.74 21.91 -12.61
C LYS A 15 -15.85 21.16 -11.90
N ALA A 16 -17.02 21.81 -11.77
CA ALA A 16 -18.19 21.22 -11.12
C ALA A 16 -18.73 20.01 -11.89
N ARG A 17 -18.73 20.09 -13.23
CA ARG A 17 -19.14 18.99 -14.11
C ARG A 17 -18.19 17.80 -14.03
N ASP A 18 -16.89 18.04 -13.97
CA ASP A 18 -15.86 16.99 -13.97
C ASP A 18 -15.55 16.48 -12.55
N ALA A 19 -16.16 17.06 -11.52
CA ALA A 19 -15.92 16.73 -10.12
C ALA A 19 -16.19 15.26 -9.78
N TRP A 20 -17.22 14.64 -10.37
CA TRP A 20 -17.60 13.25 -10.11
C TRP A 20 -16.47 12.24 -10.40
N ARG A 21 -15.55 12.56 -11.32
CA ARG A 21 -14.42 11.70 -11.70
C ARG A 21 -13.39 11.50 -10.59
N TYR A 22 -13.40 12.39 -9.60
CA TYR A 22 -12.44 12.40 -8.50
C TYR A 22 -13.10 12.29 -7.13
N GLN A 23 -14.42 12.04 -7.10
CA GLN A 23 -15.22 11.92 -5.89
C GLN A 23 -15.72 10.49 -5.69
N GLY A 24 -16.23 10.19 -4.49
CA GLY A 24 -16.78 8.88 -4.13
C GLY A 24 -15.77 7.76 -4.33
N VAL A 25 -16.18 6.70 -5.03
CA VAL A 25 -15.38 5.49 -5.32
C VAL A 25 -14.13 5.81 -6.16
N PHE A 26 -14.14 6.89 -6.94
CA PHE A 26 -13.02 7.27 -7.79
C PHE A 26 -12.01 8.19 -7.11
N ALA A 27 -12.26 8.59 -5.86
CA ALA A 27 -11.35 9.40 -5.08
C ALA A 27 -9.98 8.71 -4.92
N LYS A 28 -8.90 9.52 -4.90
CA LYS A 28 -7.51 9.03 -4.88
C LYS A 28 -7.28 7.98 -3.78
N GLY A 29 -7.83 8.19 -2.58
CA GLY A 29 -7.68 7.26 -1.45
C GLY A 29 -8.43 5.94 -1.63
N GLN A 30 -9.58 5.92 -2.32
CA GLN A 30 -10.32 4.68 -2.57
C GLN A 30 -9.60 3.77 -3.56
N ARG A 31 -8.86 4.35 -4.52
CA ARG A 31 -7.99 3.59 -5.44
C ARG A 31 -6.93 2.78 -4.72
N LEU A 32 -6.43 3.28 -3.58
CA LEU A 32 -5.42 2.59 -2.78
C LEU A 32 -5.98 1.45 -1.94
N LYS A 33 -7.26 1.51 -1.54
CA LYS A 33 -7.88 0.46 -0.73
C LYS A 33 -7.95 -0.89 -1.44
N GLY A 34 -8.04 -0.89 -2.77
CA GLY A 34 -8.02 -2.10 -3.60
C GLY A 34 -6.63 -2.52 -4.08
N ALA A 35 -5.57 -1.77 -3.75
CA ALA A 35 -4.24 -2.02 -4.30
C ALA A 35 -3.60 -3.30 -3.78
N LEU A 36 -3.93 -3.72 -2.55
CA LEU A 36 -3.32 -4.87 -1.88
C LEU A 36 -4.41 -5.79 -1.30
N PRO A 37 -5.13 -6.54 -2.16
CA PRO A 37 -6.14 -7.47 -1.71
C PRO A 37 -5.50 -8.55 -0.82
N GLY A 38 -6.04 -8.76 0.37
CA GLY A 38 -5.56 -9.79 1.28
C GLY A 38 -4.28 -9.47 2.04
N LEU A 39 -3.75 -8.23 1.98
CA LEU A 39 -2.55 -7.85 2.75
C LEU A 39 -2.72 -8.11 4.24
N ALA A 40 -3.89 -7.83 4.81
CA ALA A 40 -4.16 -8.11 6.21
C ALA A 40 -4.02 -9.60 6.55
N ILE A 41 -4.54 -10.48 5.69
CA ILE A 41 -4.51 -11.92 5.91
C ILE A 41 -3.09 -12.45 5.73
N GLY A 42 -2.42 -12.06 4.64
CA GLY A 42 -1.04 -12.49 4.37
C GLY A 42 -0.07 -12.02 5.45
N PHE A 43 -0.19 -10.76 5.88
CA PHE A 43 0.62 -10.21 6.96
C PHE A 43 0.36 -10.91 8.29
N THR A 44 -0.90 -11.21 8.61
CA THR A 44 -1.27 -11.95 9.82
C THR A 44 -0.70 -13.37 9.81
N ALA A 45 -0.81 -14.09 8.69
CA ALA A 45 -0.27 -15.44 8.55
C ALA A 45 1.26 -15.44 8.69
N PHE A 46 1.92 -14.47 8.04
CA PHE A 46 3.37 -14.29 8.16
C PHE A 46 3.79 -14.03 9.61
N LEU A 47 3.11 -13.11 10.31
CA LEU A 47 3.39 -12.83 11.73
C LEU A 47 3.18 -14.06 12.61
N ALA A 48 2.11 -14.83 12.39
CA ALA A 48 1.84 -16.04 13.15
C ALA A 48 2.97 -17.06 12.98
N VAL A 49 3.46 -17.25 11.76
CA VAL A 49 4.58 -18.17 11.47
C VAL A 49 5.89 -17.65 12.08
N SER A 50 6.22 -16.36 11.91
CA SER A 50 7.44 -15.79 12.48
C SER A 50 7.46 -15.88 14.01
N ILE A 51 6.35 -15.55 14.68
CA ILE A 51 6.25 -15.68 16.14
C ILE A 51 6.38 -17.15 16.56
N TYR A 52 5.74 -18.06 15.83
CA TYR A 52 5.83 -19.48 16.10
C TYR A 52 7.28 -19.99 15.98
N GLU A 53 7.98 -19.66 14.89
CA GLU A 53 9.36 -20.10 14.66
C GLU A 53 10.36 -19.50 15.65
N ASP A 54 10.25 -18.21 15.97
CA ASP A 54 11.26 -17.52 16.77
C ASP A 54 11.09 -17.72 18.29
N TYR A 55 9.84 -17.80 18.76
CA TYR A 55 9.54 -17.76 20.21
C TYR A 55 8.92 -19.04 20.75
N ILE A 56 8.20 -19.82 19.93
CA ILE A 56 7.42 -20.96 20.42
C ILE A 56 8.06 -22.28 20.03
N ALA A 57 8.60 -22.38 18.80
CA ALA A 57 9.15 -23.61 18.29
C ALA A 57 10.39 -24.02 19.08
N PRO A 58 10.51 -25.29 19.49
CA PRO A 58 11.72 -25.78 20.11
C PRO A 58 12.86 -25.63 19.11
N LYS A 59 13.92 -24.92 19.51
CA LYS A 59 15.12 -24.73 18.69
C LYS A 59 15.81 -26.09 18.53
N VAL A 60 15.50 -26.79 17.45
CA VAL A 60 16.18 -28.03 17.10
C VAL A 60 17.63 -27.68 16.75
N ALA A 61 18.59 -28.37 17.37
CA ALA A 61 20.00 -28.18 17.05
C ALA A 61 20.22 -28.38 15.54
N LYS A 62 20.57 -27.31 14.83
CA LYS A 62 20.95 -27.40 13.42
C LYS A 62 22.16 -28.33 13.34
N LYS A 63 21.99 -29.50 12.71
CA LYS A 63 23.12 -30.39 12.45
C LYS A 63 24.17 -29.59 11.67
N PRO A 64 25.44 -29.58 12.10
CA PRO A 64 26.48 -28.88 11.37
C PRO A 64 26.57 -29.46 9.96
N ALA A 65 26.60 -28.59 8.97
CA ALA A 65 26.83 -28.98 7.59
C ALA A 65 28.16 -29.76 7.53
N LYS A 66 28.10 -30.99 7.04
CA LYS A 66 29.28 -31.83 6.84
C LYS A 66 29.96 -31.35 5.56
N GLU A 67 31.23 -30.91 5.67
CA GLU A 67 32.10 -30.57 4.54
C GLU A 67 32.36 -31.77 3.61
#